data_AF-A0A2W0EXD0-F1
#
_entry.id   AF-A0A2W0EXD0-F1
#
_cell.length_a   1.000
_cell.length_b   1.000
_cell.length_c   1.000
_cell.angle_alpha   90.00
_cell.angle_beta   90.00
_cell.angle_gamma   90.00
#
_symmetry.space_group_name_H-M   'P 1'
#
loop_
_entity.id
_entity.type
_entity.pdbx_description
1 polymer ?
#
loop_
_entity_poly.entity_id
_entity_poly.type
_entity_poly.pdbx_seq_one_letter_code
_entity_poly.pdbx_strand_id
1 'polypeptide(L)'
;MTILVIAEHDNKVLAPATLNTVAAAAKIGGDIYVLVAGLGVGVVAEAAAKIAGVAKVLVADNAAYAHQLPENVAPLVTNLVLDQQVIYSHILASATSNGKNILPRVAAALDVDQISEIISVESADTFKRPIYAGNAIATVQSNAAVKVITVRATGFDPAAAEGGSAAVEAVGAAHDAGTSSFLGEELAKSDRPELTAAKIVVSGGR
;
A
#
# COMPACT_ATOMS: atom_id res chain seq x y z
N MET A 1 11.58 2.22 14.55
CA MET A 1 10.18 2.50 14.17
C MET A 1 9.99 1.86 12.82
N THR A 2 9.03 0.96 12.69
CA THR A 2 8.82 0.21 11.45
C THR A 2 7.59 0.72 10.72
N ILE A 3 7.70 0.83 9.40
CA ILE A 3 6.63 1.26 8.51
C ILE A 3 6.22 0.06 7.68
N LEU A 4 4.94 -0.32 7.74
CA LEU A 4 4.38 -1.36 6.88
C LEU A 4 3.81 -0.72 5.62
N VAL A 5 4.34 -1.07 4.45
CA VAL A 5 3.81 -0.69 3.13
C VAL A 5 3.09 -1.88 2.53
N ILE A 6 1.82 -1.73 2.17
CA ILE A 6 1.06 -2.75 1.44
C ILE A 6 1.39 -2.59 -0.06
N ALA A 7 1.93 -3.63 -0.66
CA ALA A 7 2.24 -3.65 -2.09
C ALA A 7 0.96 -3.72 -2.93
N GLU A 8 0.89 -2.87 -3.96
CA GLU A 8 -0.13 -2.99 -5.01
C GLU A 8 0.42 -3.90 -6.12
N HIS A 9 -0.35 -4.90 -6.54
CA HIS A 9 0.03 -5.84 -7.61
C HIS A 9 -1.17 -6.61 -8.20
N ASP A 10 -0.94 -7.26 -9.33
CA ASP A 10 -1.90 -8.19 -9.99
C ASP A 10 -1.54 -9.69 -9.76
N ASN A 11 -0.69 -9.96 -8.77
CA ASN A 11 -0.04 -11.23 -8.44
C ASN A 11 1.16 -11.61 -9.31
N LYS A 12 1.40 -10.89 -10.42
CA LYS A 12 2.50 -11.17 -11.35
C LYS A 12 3.47 -10.00 -11.45
N VAL A 13 2.94 -8.78 -11.39
CA VAL A 13 3.68 -7.54 -11.58
C VAL A 13 3.40 -6.62 -10.41
N LEU A 14 4.48 -6.12 -9.81
CA LEU A 14 4.40 -5.08 -8.81
C LEU A 14 4.00 -3.76 -9.48
N ALA A 15 2.95 -3.11 -8.97
CA ALA A 15 2.50 -1.85 -9.54
C ALA A 15 3.49 -0.70 -9.20
N PRO A 16 3.77 0.22 -10.14
CA PRO A 16 4.67 1.36 -9.91
C PRO A 16 4.28 2.22 -8.71
N ALA A 17 2.99 2.33 -8.39
CA ALA A 17 2.49 3.10 -7.25
C ALA A 17 3.09 2.66 -5.89
N THR A 18 3.49 1.39 -5.78
CA THR A 18 4.21 0.88 -4.59
C THR A 18 5.53 1.63 -4.40
N LEU A 19 6.26 1.95 -5.48
CA LEU A 19 7.52 2.70 -5.41
C LEU A 19 7.31 4.13 -4.89
N ASN A 20 6.23 4.79 -5.30
CA ASN A 20 5.86 6.12 -4.79
C ASN A 20 5.49 6.05 -3.30
N THR A 21 4.83 4.96 -2.89
CA THR A 21 4.46 4.73 -1.48
C THR A 21 5.69 4.46 -0.61
N VAL A 22 6.67 3.70 -1.10
CA VAL A 22 7.97 3.51 -0.44
C VAL A 22 8.73 4.83 -0.34
N ALA A 23 8.69 5.68 -1.37
CA ALA A 23 9.29 7.01 -1.30
C ALA A 23 8.65 7.90 -0.23
N ALA A 24 7.32 7.85 -0.07
CA ALA A 24 6.63 8.53 1.03
C ALA A 24 7.03 7.96 2.40
N ALA A 25 7.10 6.63 2.53
CA ALA A 25 7.57 5.96 3.75
C ALA A 25 9.01 6.37 4.11
N ALA A 26 9.90 6.50 3.13
CA ALA A 26 11.27 6.95 3.36
C ALA A 26 11.36 8.38 3.91
N LYS A 27 10.39 9.26 3.58
CA LYS A 27 10.31 10.62 4.12
C LYS A 27 9.85 10.66 5.58
N ILE A 28 9.08 9.67 6.04
CA ILE A 28 8.69 9.51 7.46
C ILE A 28 9.92 9.14 8.31
N GLY A 29 10.76 8.25 7.76
CA GLY A 29 11.94 7.71 8.44
C GLY A 29 11.63 6.47 9.27
N GLY A 30 12.55 5.51 9.27
CA GLY A 30 12.40 4.19 9.90
C GLY A 30 12.63 3.05 8.91
N ASP A 31 12.47 1.82 9.39
CA ASP A 31 12.63 0.61 8.56
C ASP A 31 11.34 0.37 7.77
N ILE A 32 11.47 0.18 6.45
CA ILE A 32 10.33 -0.04 5.56
C ILE A 32 10.17 -1.53 5.31
N TYR A 33 9.04 -2.08 5.75
CA TYR A 33 8.64 -3.46 5.48
C TYR A 33 7.55 -3.43 4.42
N VAL A 34 7.63 -4.30 3.41
CA VAL A 34 6.62 -4.40 2.36
C VAL A 34 5.84 -5.69 2.50
N LEU A 35 4.52 -5.61 2.66
CA LEU A 35 3.62 -6.76 2.63
C LEU A 35 3.16 -7.03 1.20
N VAL A 36 3.38 -8.26 0.73
CA VAL A 36 2.85 -8.80 -0.52
C VAL A 36 1.85 -9.89 -0.17
N ALA A 37 0.56 -9.65 -0.41
CA ALA A 37 -0.52 -10.56 -0.09
C ALA A 37 -1.28 -10.94 -1.36
N GLY A 38 -1.26 -12.23 -1.72
CA GLY A 38 -1.85 -12.70 -2.96
C GLY A 38 -1.73 -14.21 -3.14
N LEU A 39 -1.81 -14.68 -4.38
CA LEU A 39 -1.60 -16.08 -4.74
C LEU A 39 -0.53 -16.19 -5.83
N GLY A 40 0.52 -16.98 -5.58
CA GLY A 40 1.64 -17.15 -6.50
C GLY A 40 2.50 -15.90 -6.65
N VAL A 41 2.72 -15.17 -5.55
CA VAL A 41 3.28 -13.80 -5.55
C VAL A 41 4.81 -13.74 -5.46
N GLY A 42 5.50 -14.88 -5.61
CA GLY A 42 6.97 -14.95 -5.48
C GLY A 42 7.71 -13.91 -6.33
N VAL A 43 7.30 -13.74 -7.60
CA VAL A 43 7.88 -12.74 -8.50
C VAL A 43 7.65 -11.29 -8.05
N VAL A 44 6.51 -11.02 -7.41
CA VAL A 44 6.18 -9.69 -6.85
C VAL A 44 7.03 -9.44 -5.60
N ALA A 45 7.20 -10.46 -4.76
CA ALA A 45 8.04 -10.38 -3.57
C ALA A 45 9.52 -10.13 -3.93
N GLU A 46 10.04 -10.82 -4.94
CA GLU A 46 11.39 -10.60 -5.46
C GLU A 46 11.56 -9.18 -6.01
N ALA A 47 10.56 -8.65 -6.73
CA ALA A 47 10.58 -7.28 -7.21
C ALA A 47 10.55 -6.27 -6.05
N ALA A 48 9.71 -6.50 -5.04
CA ALA A 48 9.64 -5.67 -3.85
C ALA A 48 10.95 -5.67 -3.05
N ALA A 49 11.65 -6.80 -3.00
CA ALA A 49 12.91 -6.93 -2.27
C ALA A 49 14.07 -6.13 -2.88
N LYS A 50 13.98 -5.83 -4.18
CA LYS A 50 14.97 -5.04 -4.93
C LYS A 50 14.77 -3.54 -4.79
N ILE A 51 13.64 -3.08 -4.25
CA ILE A 51 13.37 -1.65 -4.09
C ILE A 51 14.37 -1.04 -3.11
N ALA A 52 15.05 0.02 -3.52
CA ALA A 52 15.95 0.76 -2.65
C ALA A 52 15.21 1.30 -1.41
N GLY A 53 15.76 1.05 -0.22
CA GLY A 53 15.19 1.48 1.06
C GLY A 53 14.22 0.51 1.72
N VAL A 54 13.81 -0.56 1.05
CA VAL A 54 13.05 -1.65 1.68
C VAL A 54 14.00 -2.51 2.51
N ALA A 55 13.64 -2.74 3.77
CA ALA A 55 14.42 -3.54 4.72
C ALA A 55 13.97 -5.01 4.76
N LYS A 56 12.66 -5.26 4.59
CA LYS A 56 12.07 -6.60 4.64
C LYS A 56 10.84 -6.69 3.72
N VAL A 57 10.63 -7.85 3.12
CA VAL A 57 9.40 -8.21 2.41
C VAL A 57 8.70 -9.34 3.15
N LEU A 58 7.44 -9.11 3.51
CA LEU A 58 6.56 -10.09 4.13
C LEU A 58 5.63 -10.67 3.06
N VAL A 59 5.56 -11.99 2.97
CA VAL A 59 4.81 -12.68 1.91
C VAL A 59 3.68 -13.51 2.51
N ALA A 60 2.45 -13.12 2.19
CA ALA A 60 1.24 -13.87 2.47
C ALA A 60 0.73 -14.51 1.17
N ASP A 61 1.30 -15.65 0.79
CA ASP A 61 0.92 -16.39 -0.42
C ASP A 61 -0.15 -17.43 -0.08
N ASN A 62 -1.42 -17.11 -0.37
CA ASN A 62 -2.57 -17.96 -0.07
C ASN A 62 -3.75 -17.68 -1.02
N ALA A 63 -4.55 -18.71 -1.30
CA ALA A 63 -5.76 -18.58 -2.13
C ALA A 63 -6.77 -17.56 -1.59
N ALA A 64 -6.86 -17.38 -0.27
CA ALA A 64 -7.73 -16.38 0.36
C ALA A 64 -7.38 -14.94 -0.05
N TYR A 65 -6.14 -14.69 -0.48
CA TYR A 65 -5.66 -13.38 -0.90
C TYR A 65 -5.58 -13.21 -2.42
N ALA A 66 -5.95 -14.23 -3.21
CA ALA A 66 -5.80 -14.22 -4.68
C ALA A 66 -6.39 -12.97 -5.35
N HIS A 67 -7.52 -12.47 -4.84
CA HIS A 67 -8.22 -11.28 -5.32
C HIS A 67 -8.17 -10.10 -4.35
N GLN A 68 -7.31 -10.18 -3.33
CA GLN A 68 -7.05 -9.12 -2.35
C GLN A 68 -8.32 -8.53 -1.74
N LEU A 69 -9.31 -9.38 -1.45
CA LEU A 69 -10.57 -8.95 -0.83
C LEU A 69 -10.28 -8.29 0.52
N PRO A 70 -10.84 -7.10 0.78
CA PRO A 70 -10.49 -6.32 1.98
C PRO A 70 -10.97 -7.00 3.27
N GLU A 71 -12.00 -7.86 3.21
CA GLU A 71 -12.44 -8.70 4.33
C GLU A 71 -11.36 -9.71 4.76
N ASN A 72 -10.45 -10.07 3.85
CA ASN A 72 -9.35 -11.02 4.10
C ASN A 72 -8.04 -10.28 4.38
N VAL A 73 -7.71 -9.26 3.57
CA VAL A 73 -6.44 -8.54 3.68
C VAL A 73 -6.39 -7.61 4.89
N ALA A 74 -7.50 -6.96 5.28
CA ALA A 74 -7.48 -6.06 6.43
C ALA A 74 -7.17 -6.81 7.75
N PRO A 75 -7.80 -7.96 8.07
CA PRO A 75 -7.41 -8.76 9.24
C PRO A 75 -5.95 -9.23 9.23
N LEU A 76 -5.40 -9.58 8.06
CA LEU A 76 -3.97 -9.90 7.93
C LEU A 76 -3.09 -8.73 8.39
N VAL A 77 -3.36 -7.53 7.86
CA VAL A 77 -2.61 -6.31 8.21
C VAL A 77 -2.77 -5.97 9.68
N THR A 78 -4.01 -6.01 10.20
CA THR A 78 -4.30 -5.74 11.62
C THR A 78 -3.56 -6.72 12.54
N ASN A 79 -3.55 -8.02 12.21
CA ASN A 79 -2.88 -9.03 13.04
C ASN A 79 -1.36 -8.87 13.05
N LEU A 80 -0.74 -8.49 11.92
CA LEU A 80 0.70 -8.17 11.91
C LEU A 80 1.05 -7.01 12.85
N VAL A 81 0.11 -6.10 13.08
CA VAL A 81 0.32 -4.98 14.02
C VAL A 81 0.03 -5.40 15.47
N LEU A 82 -1.01 -6.21 15.68
CA LEU A 82 -1.44 -6.64 17.01
C LEU A 82 -0.62 -7.79 17.60
N ASP A 83 0.08 -8.59 16.79
CA ASP A 83 0.92 -9.69 17.28
C ASP A 83 2.17 -9.22 18.05
N GLN A 84 2.51 -7.92 17.92
CA GLN A 84 3.62 -7.23 18.59
C GLN A 84 5.00 -7.87 18.37
N GLN A 85 5.18 -8.75 17.38
CA GLN A 85 6.51 -9.24 17.01
C GLN A 85 7.38 -8.10 16.43
N VAL A 86 6.73 -7.14 15.78
CA VAL A 86 7.33 -5.91 15.26
C VAL A 86 6.45 -4.74 15.68
N ILE A 87 7.07 -3.66 16.17
CA ILE A 87 6.36 -2.44 16.56
C ILE A 87 6.22 -1.52 15.34
N TYR A 88 5.08 -1.60 14.66
CA TYR A 88 4.73 -0.73 13.56
C TYR A 88 4.20 0.61 14.07
N SER A 89 4.75 1.71 13.57
CA SER A 89 4.23 3.06 13.84
C SER A 89 3.38 3.61 12.68
N HIS A 90 3.49 3.01 11.50
CA HIS A 90 2.83 3.46 10.28
C HIS A 90 2.39 2.28 9.41
N ILE A 91 1.24 2.44 8.75
CA ILE A 91 0.74 1.52 7.72
C ILE A 91 0.38 2.37 6.51
N LEU A 92 1.05 2.12 5.38
CA LEU A 92 0.89 2.87 4.15
C LEU A 92 0.41 1.96 3.02
N ALA A 93 -0.42 2.51 2.14
CA ALA A 93 -0.78 1.89 0.86
C ALA A 93 -0.90 2.98 -0.20
N SER A 94 -0.76 2.61 -1.47
CA SER A 94 -1.11 3.51 -2.57
C SER A 94 -2.60 3.88 -2.51
N ALA A 95 -2.96 5.08 -2.94
CA ALA A 95 -4.34 5.55 -3.03
C ALA A 95 -5.12 4.96 -4.23
N THR A 96 -4.90 3.69 -4.52
CA THR A 96 -5.59 2.87 -5.54
C THR A 96 -6.95 2.41 -5.04
N SER A 97 -7.70 1.71 -5.89
CA SER A 97 -8.95 1.04 -5.48
C SER A 97 -8.70 0.09 -4.29
N ASN A 98 -7.63 -0.71 -4.32
CA ASN A 98 -7.33 -1.64 -3.23
C ASN A 98 -6.92 -0.92 -1.95
N GLY A 99 -5.96 0.00 -2.00
CA GLY A 99 -5.51 0.71 -0.80
C GLY A 99 -6.61 1.54 -0.14
N LYS A 100 -7.48 2.20 -0.92
CA LYS A 100 -8.67 2.93 -0.41
C LYS A 100 -9.75 2.00 0.14
N ASN A 101 -9.78 0.74 -0.28
CA ASN A 101 -10.74 -0.25 0.19
C ASN A 101 -10.24 -0.95 1.48
N ILE A 102 -8.95 -1.24 1.57
CA ILE A 102 -8.34 -1.98 2.68
C ILE A 102 -8.07 -1.08 3.89
N LEU A 103 -7.38 0.06 3.71
CA LEU A 103 -6.85 0.82 4.86
C LEU A 103 -7.89 1.43 5.80
N PRO A 104 -9.06 1.92 5.34
CA PRO A 104 -10.10 2.36 6.27
C PRO A 104 -10.60 1.25 7.19
N ARG A 105 -10.64 -0.02 6.73
CA ARG A 105 -11.00 -1.17 7.57
C ARG A 105 -9.92 -1.46 8.60
N VAL A 106 -8.64 -1.38 8.21
CA VAL A 106 -7.50 -1.54 9.13
C VAL A 106 -7.52 -0.46 10.21
N ALA A 107 -7.71 0.81 9.83
CA ALA A 107 -7.80 1.93 10.77
C ALA A 107 -8.94 1.75 11.77
N ALA A 108 -10.12 1.33 11.29
CA ALA A 108 -11.26 1.05 12.16
C ALA A 108 -10.99 -0.12 13.13
N ALA A 109 -10.33 -1.18 12.66
CA ALA A 109 -10.00 -2.34 13.51
C ALA A 109 -8.95 -2.02 14.58
N LEU A 110 -8.06 -1.05 14.31
CA LEU A 110 -7.04 -0.58 15.24
C LEU A 110 -7.52 0.59 16.13
N ASP A 111 -8.76 1.08 15.92
CA ASP A 111 -9.32 2.26 16.59
C ASP A 111 -8.45 3.53 16.44
N VAL A 112 -8.03 3.82 15.20
CA VAL A 112 -7.21 4.99 14.84
C VAL A 112 -7.78 5.74 13.64
N ASP A 113 -7.30 6.97 13.42
CA ASP A 113 -7.66 7.75 12.25
C ASP A 113 -7.02 7.23 10.96
N GLN A 114 -7.73 7.39 9.85
CA GLN A 114 -7.22 7.13 8.50
C GLN A 114 -6.92 8.46 7.79
N ILE A 115 -5.68 8.66 7.37
CA ILE A 115 -5.26 9.85 6.63
C ILE A 115 -5.21 9.54 5.14
N SER A 116 -6.17 10.09 4.40
CA SER A 116 -6.34 9.77 2.98
C SER A 116 -5.46 10.62 2.04
N GLU A 117 -4.85 9.97 1.06
CA GLU A 117 -4.20 10.58 -0.10
C GLU A 117 -3.18 11.69 0.22
N ILE A 118 -2.21 11.39 1.08
CA ILE A 118 -1.15 12.35 1.37
C ILE A 118 -0.34 12.66 0.09
N ILE A 119 0.10 13.91 0.00
CA ILE A 119 0.96 14.43 -1.07
C ILE A 119 2.30 14.96 -0.53
N SER A 120 2.44 15.07 0.79
CA SER A 120 3.67 15.47 1.45
C SER A 120 3.73 14.88 2.86
N VAL A 121 4.95 14.61 3.32
CA VAL A 121 5.29 14.26 4.69
C VAL A 121 6.08 15.43 5.27
N GLU A 122 5.53 16.10 6.28
CA GLU A 122 6.18 17.24 6.96
C GLU A 122 6.98 16.77 8.17
N SER A 123 6.47 15.73 8.86
CA SER A 123 7.13 15.00 9.95
C SER A 123 6.56 13.58 10.04
N ALA A 124 7.08 12.76 10.95
CA ALA A 124 6.56 11.41 11.20
C ALA A 124 5.11 11.37 11.71
N ASP A 125 4.50 12.50 12.04
CA ASP A 125 3.12 12.58 12.51
C ASP A 125 2.28 13.64 11.80
N THR A 126 2.87 14.37 10.84
CA THR A 126 2.24 15.50 10.15
C THR A 126 2.37 15.39 8.64
N PHE A 127 1.24 15.49 7.95
CA PHE A 127 1.11 15.24 6.51
C PHE A 127 0.29 16.33 5.83
N LYS A 128 0.51 16.54 4.52
CA LYS A 128 -0.39 17.37 3.71
C LYS A 128 -1.22 16.53 2.77
N ARG A 129 -2.50 16.90 2.63
CA ARG A 129 -3.44 16.26 1.69
C ARG A 129 -4.35 17.28 1.01
N PRO A 130 -4.71 17.06 -0.27
CA PRO A 130 -5.69 17.88 -0.95
C PRO A 130 -7.11 17.60 -0.45
N ILE A 131 -7.92 18.65 -0.36
CA ILE A 131 -9.36 18.61 -0.08
C ILE A 131 -10.09 19.50 -1.09
N TYR A 132 -11.43 19.43 -1.13
CA TYR A 132 -12.26 20.19 -2.08
C TYR A 132 -11.80 20.07 -3.53
N ALA A 133 -11.61 18.82 -4.00
CA ALA A 133 -11.11 18.52 -5.35
C ALA A 133 -9.75 19.17 -5.69
N GLY A 134 -8.90 19.41 -4.68
CA GLY A 134 -7.57 19.99 -4.84
C GLY A 134 -7.51 21.51 -4.68
N ASN A 135 -8.63 22.18 -4.41
CA ASN A 135 -8.65 23.64 -4.25
C ASN A 135 -8.05 24.12 -2.92
N ALA A 136 -7.89 23.24 -1.93
CA ALA A 136 -7.20 23.55 -0.70
C ALA A 136 -6.32 22.38 -0.26
N ILE A 137 -5.22 22.69 0.43
CA ILE A 137 -4.31 21.72 1.02
C ILE A 137 -4.44 21.79 2.54
N ALA A 138 -4.84 20.68 3.15
CA ALA A 138 -4.91 20.56 4.59
C ALA A 138 -3.60 19.96 5.12
N THR A 139 -3.04 20.58 6.16
CA THR A 139 -2.00 19.98 7.01
C THR A 139 -2.68 19.25 8.16
N VAL A 140 -2.43 17.95 8.30
CA VAL A 140 -3.06 17.08 9.30
C VAL A 140 -1.98 16.47 10.16
N GLN A 141 -2.09 16.65 11.47
CA GLN A 141 -1.25 15.99 12.47
C GLN A 141 -2.08 14.92 13.19
N SER A 142 -1.53 13.72 13.37
CA SER A 142 -2.18 12.63 14.12
C SER A 142 -1.37 12.22 15.34
N ASN A 143 -2.05 12.10 16.47
CA ASN A 143 -1.49 11.60 17.73
C ASN A 143 -1.72 10.09 17.92
N ALA A 144 -2.31 9.38 16.96
CA ALA A 144 -2.52 7.95 17.04
C ALA A 144 -1.18 7.19 17.17
N ALA A 145 -1.17 6.07 17.88
CA ALA A 145 0.04 5.26 18.02
C ALA A 145 0.51 4.67 16.67
N VAL A 146 -0.45 4.32 15.81
CA VAL A 146 -0.23 3.81 14.46
C VAL A 146 -0.91 4.74 13.46
N LYS A 147 -0.15 5.31 12.53
CA LYS A 147 -0.71 6.16 11.47
C LYS A 147 -1.08 5.31 10.26
N VAL A 148 -2.37 5.27 9.91
CA VAL A 148 -2.88 4.53 8.75
C VAL A 148 -3.12 5.49 7.59
N ILE A 149 -2.35 5.35 6.50
CA ILE A 149 -2.21 6.39 5.48
C ILE A 149 -2.36 5.81 4.08
N THR A 150 -3.17 6.44 3.23
CA THR A 150 -3.07 6.23 1.77
C THR A 150 -2.22 7.32 1.12
N VAL A 151 -1.38 6.95 0.17
CA VAL A 151 -0.42 7.84 -0.50
C VAL A 151 -0.87 8.11 -1.93
N ARG A 152 -1.00 9.39 -2.30
CA ARG A 152 -1.24 9.77 -3.69
C ARG A 152 0.05 9.60 -4.48
N ALA A 153 0.08 8.65 -5.42
CA ALA A 153 1.29 8.30 -6.17
C ALA A 153 1.95 9.51 -6.85
N THR A 154 1.17 10.42 -7.44
CA THR A 154 1.68 11.63 -8.11
C THR A 154 2.26 12.69 -7.17
N GLY A 155 2.13 12.53 -5.85
CA GLY A 155 2.73 13.43 -4.87
C GLY A 155 4.20 13.12 -4.53
N PHE A 156 4.71 11.97 -4.95
CA PHE A 156 6.06 11.50 -4.61
C PHE A 156 6.74 10.92 -5.84
N ASP A 157 7.99 11.28 -6.09
CA ASP A 157 8.80 10.58 -7.09
C ASP A 157 9.01 9.13 -6.65
N PRO A 158 8.96 8.15 -7.58
CA PRO A 158 9.08 6.75 -7.22
C PRO A 158 10.48 6.42 -6.67
N ALA A 159 10.53 5.56 -5.66
CA ALA A 159 11.79 4.94 -5.23
C ALA A 159 12.43 4.14 -6.37
N ALA A 160 13.75 3.97 -6.33
CA ALA A 160 14.44 3.13 -7.30
C ALA A 160 13.96 1.67 -7.15
N ALA A 161 13.51 1.08 -8.26
CA ALA A 161 13.02 -0.30 -8.29
C ALA A 161 14.15 -1.34 -8.06
N GLU A 162 15.40 -0.90 -8.17
CA GLU A 162 16.60 -1.71 -7.93
C GLU A 162 17.54 -1.00 -6.94
N GLY A 163 18.51 -1.75 -6.42
CA GLY A 163 19.49 -1.28 -5.43
C GLY A 163 19.17 -1.68 -3.98
N GLY A 164 18.01 -2.29 -3.73
CA GLY A 164 17.66 -2.97 -2.49
C GLY A 164 18.07 -4.45 -2.47
N SER A 165 18.07 -5.03 -1.28
CA SER A 165 18.36 -6.45 -1.04
C SER A 165 17.64 -6.98 0.20
N ALA A 166 16.36 -6.61 0.34
CA ALA A 166 15.56 -6.97 1.51
C ALA A 166 15.39 -8.48 1.65
N ALA A 167 15.36 -8.97 2.89
CA ALA A 167 15.01 -10.36 3.17
C ALA A 167 13.52 -10.60 2.87
N VAL A 168 13.20 -11.75 2.26
CA VAL A 168 11.83 -12.19 2.01
C VAL A 168 11.45 -13.23 3.05
N GLU A 169 10.39 -12.97 3.81
CA GLU A 169 9.90 -13.82 4.88
C GLU A 169 8.42 -14.15 4.67
N ALA A 170 8.06 -15.42 4.81
CA ALA A 170 6.66 -15.84 4.73
C ALA A 170 5.92 -15.49 6.03
N VAL A 171 4.68 -15.02 5.91
CA VAL A 171 3.76 -14.85 7.04
C VAL A 171 2.70 -15.95 6.98
N GLY A 172 2.57 -16.72 8.05
CA GLY A 172 1.70 -17.91 8.11
C GLY A 172 0.21 -17.61 8.32
N ALA A 173 -0.19 -16.35 8.45
CA ALA A 173 -1.56 -15.97 8.73
C ALA A 173 -2.41 -15.99 7.44
N ALA A 174 -3.34 -16.95 7.37
CA ALA A 174 -4.38 -16.99 6.34
C ALA A 174 -5.71 -16.55 6.96
N HIS A 175 -6.30 -15.49 6.39
CA HIS A 175 -7.61 -14.99 6.76
C HIS A 175 -8.55 -15.18 5.59
N ASP A 176 -9.54 -16.04 5.78
CA ASP A 176 -10.68 -16.18 4.88
C ASP A 176 -11.94 -15.90 5.69
N ALA A 177 -12.51 -14.71 5.49
CA ALA A 177 -13.71 -14.30 6.18
C ALA A 177 -14.94 -15.08 5.68
N GLY A 178 -14.92 -15.60 4.44
CA GLY A 178 -16.08 -16.29 3.84
C GLY A 178 -17.33 -15.41 3.68
N THR A 179 -17.24 -14.10 3.91
CA THR A 179 -18.37 -13.15 3.84
C THR A 179 -18.55 -12.53 2.46
N SER A 180 -17.51 -12.58 1.63
CA SER A 180 -17.51 -12.10 0.25
C SER A 180 -16.79 -13.11 -0.63
N SER A 181 -17.16 -13.16 -1.91
CA SER A 181 -16.55 -14.05 -2.89
C SER A 181 -16.31 -13.30 -4.19
N PHE A 182 -15.14 -13.50 -4.78
CA PHE A 182 -14.86 -13.04 -6.13
C PHE A 182 -15.57 -13.94 -7.15
N LEU A 183 -16.44 -13.36 -7.98
CA LEU A 183 -17.18 -14.09 -9.02
C LEU A 183 -16.55 -13.95 -10.41
N GLY A 184 -15.88 -12.83 -10.67
CA GLY A 184 -15.26 -12.53 -11.95
C GLY A 184 -14.92 -11.05 -12.10
N GLU A 185 -14.09 -10.74 -13.08
CA GLU A 185 -13.73 -9.39 -13.49
C GLU A 185 -13.70 -9.28 -15.01
N GLU A 186 -14.05 -8.11 -15.54
CA GLU A 186 -13.91 -7.79 -16.95
C GLU A 186 -12.89 -6.67 -17.10
N LEU A 187 -11.64 -7.06 -17.34
CA LEU A 187 -10.54 -6.11 -17.52
C LEU A 187 -10.57 -5.54 -18.94
N ALA A 188 -10.54 -4.21 -19.03
CA ALA A 188 -10.41 -3.51 -20.30
C ALA A 188 -9.05 -3.86 -20.94
N LYS A 189 -9.09 -4.65 -22.02
CA LYS A 189 -7.89 -4.92 -22.82
C LYS A 189 -7.52 -3.69 -23.62
N SER A 190 -6.31 -3.20 -23.44
CA SER A 190 -5.79 -2.02 -24.12
C SER A 190 -4.32 -2.25 -24.44
N ASP A 191 -3.93 -1.99 -25.69
CA ASP A 191 -2.51 -1.93 -26.09
C ASP A 191 -1.84 -0.62 -25.66
N ARG A 192 -2.61 0.30 -25.07
CA ARG A 192 -2.12 1.60 -24.60
C ARG A 192 -1.50 1.47 -23.20
N PRO A 193 -0.52 2.33 -22.87
CA PRO A 193 -0.03 2.44 -21.50
C PRO A 193 -1.17 2.67 -20.51
N GLU A 194 -1.01 2.13 -19.31
CA GLU A 194 -1.94 2.36 -18.20
C GLU A 194 -2.06 3.88 -17.94
N LEU A 195 -3.30 4.36 -17.77
CA LEU A 195 -3.63 5.78 -17.76
C LEU A 195 -2.97 6.53 -16.61
N THR A 196 -2.95 5.95 -15.41
CA THR A 196 -2.35 6.58 -14.23
C THR A 196 -0.82 6.67 -14.29
N ALA A 197 -0.18 5.86 -15.14
CA ALA A 197 1.25 5.87 -15.39
C ALA A 197 1.67 6.56 -16.71
N ALA A 198 0.71 6.99 -17.54
CA ALA A 198 0.99 7.56 -18.85
C ALA A 198 1.65 8.95 -18.75
N LYS A 199 2.75 9.17 -19.49
CA LYS A 199 3.44 10.48 -19.55
C LYS A 199 2.62 11.55 -20.27
N ILE A 200 1.86 11.14 -21.29
CA ILE A 200 1.04 12.01 -22.13
C ILE A 200 -0.34 11.38 -22.22
N VAL A 201 -1.36 12.18 -21.91
CA VAL A 201 -2.76 11.78 -21.98
C VAL A 201 -3.49 12.70 -22.94
N VAL A 202 -4.18 12.14 -23.92
CA VAL A 202 -5.11 12.88 -24.79
C VAL A 202 -6.53 12.48 -24.37
N SER A 203 -7.31 13.45 -23.91
CA SER A 203 -8.69 13.25 -23.45
C SER A 203 -9.66 14.04 -24.31
N GLY A 204 -10.76 13.40 -24.74
CA GLY A 204 -11.86 14.03 -25.48
C GLY A 204 -13.14 14.05 -24.65
N GLY A 205 -13.76 15.23 -24.52
CA GLY A 205 -15.05 15.43 -23.84
C GLY A 205 -16.24 15.43 -24.81
N ARG A 206 -17.44 15.65 -24.28
CA ARG A 206 -18.65 15.89 -25.09
C ARG A 206 -18.58 17.22 -25.82
#